data_AF-A0A1G5PL64-F1
#
_entry.id   AF-A0A1G5PL64-F1
#
_cell.length_a   1.000
_cell.length_b   1.000
_cell.length_c   1.000
_cell.angle_alpha   90.00
_cell.angle_beta   90.00
_cell.angle_gamma   90.00
#
_symmetry.space_group_name_H-M   'P 1'
#
loop_
_entity.id
_entity.type
_entity.pdbx_description
1 polymer ?
#
loop_
_entity_poly.entity_id
_entity_poly.type
_entity_poly.pdbx_seq_one_letter_code
_entity_poly.pdbx_strand_id
1 'polypeptide(L)' 'MAEHKHGTMDITVQEQAYAGFITAIVRCSIASIAALIFLAVFAI' A
#
# COMPACT_ATOMS: atom_id res chain seq x y z
N MET A 1 -4.11 36.33 -5.16
CA MET A 1 -3.92 35.11 -4.34
C MET A 1 -5.31 34.54 -4.10
N ALA A 2 -5.70 33.46 -4.79
CA ALA A 2 -6.98 32.82 -4.47
C ALA A 2 -6.92 32.37 -3.01
N GLU A 3 -7.87 32.81 -2.17
CA GLU A 3 -7.94 32.39 -0.78
C GLU A 3 -8.20 30.88 -0.71
N HIS A 4 -7.13 30.10 -0.61
CA HIS A 4 -7.23 28.68 -0.37
C HIS A 4 -7.50 28.48 1.14
N LYS A 5 -8.69 28.02 1.49
CA LYS A 5 -9.01 27.65 2.88
C LYS A 5 -8.23 26.41 3.26
N HIS A 6 -7.37 26.53 4.26
CA HIS A 6 -6.59 25.40 4.77
C HIS A 6 -7.54 24.25 5.17
N GLY A 7 -7.24 23.04 4.71
CA GLY A 7 -8.04 21.84 4.98
C GLY A 7 -9.23 21.62 4.05
N THR A 8 -9.49 22.50 3.08
CA THR A 8 -10.56 22.29 2.07
C THR A 8 -10.01 21.86 0.71
N MET A 9 -8.75 21.43 0.65
CA MET A 9 -8.17 20.88 -0.56
C MET A 9 -8.84 19.53 -0.87
N ASP A 10 -9.19 19.31 -2.13
CA ASP A 10 -9.60 17.98 -2.59
C ASP A 10 -8.44 17.00 -2.45
N ILE A 11 -8.65 15.94 -1.68
CA ILE A 11 -7.66 14.90 -1.38
C ILE A 11 -7.94 13.57 -2.08
N THR A 12 -8.86 13.53 -3.05
CA THR A 12 -9.30 12.30 -3.72
C THR A 12 -8.12 11.49 -4.29
N VAL A 13 -7.11 12.16 -4.86
CA VAL A 13 -5.91 11.50 -5.41
C VAL A 13 -5.08 10.85 -4.31
N GLN A 14 -4.93 11.52 -3.17
CA GLN A 14 -4.17 11.04 -2.02
C GLN A 14 -4.83 9.82 -1.38
N GLU A 15 -6.16 9.83 -1.26
CA GLU A 15 -6.93 8.68 -0.76
C GLU A 15 -6.79 7.47 -1.68
N GLN A 16 -6.88 7.67 -3.00
CA GLN A 16 -6.68 6.60 -3.99
C GLN A 16 -5.25 6.05 -3.95
N ALA A 17 -4.25 6.92 -3.83
CA ALA A 17 -2.85 6.52 -3.70
C ALA A 17 -2.63 5.69 -2.44
N TYR A 18 -3.22 6.09 -1.30
CA TYR A 18 -3.14 5.34 -0.06
C TYR A 18 -3.79 3.95 -0.18
N ALA A 19 -5.00 3.86 -0.76
CA ALA A 19 -5.67 2.59 -0.99
C ALA A 19 -4.85 1.65 -1.89
N GLY A 20 -4.25 2.21 -2.96
CA GLY A 20 -3.32 1.49 -3.83
C GLY A 20 -2.08 1.00 -3.10
N PHE A 21 -1.46 1.86 -2.28
CA PHE A 21 -0.28 1.53 -1.48
C PHE A 21 -0.57 0.39 -0.49
N ILE A 22 -1.67 0.46 0.26
CA ILE A 22 -2.05 -0.61 1.21
C ILE A 22 -2.25 -1.93 0.48
N THR A 23 -2.93 -1.91 -0.67
CA THR A 23 -3.13 -3.12 -1.49
C THR A 23 -1.80 -3.72 -1.95
N ALA A 24 -0.85 -2.89 -2.39
CA ALA A 24 0.46 -3.33 -2.83
C ALA A 24 1.28 -3.94 -1.69
N ILE A 25 1.29 -3.31 -0.51
CA ILE A 25 2.00 -3.80 0.67
C ILE A 25 1.43 -5.13 1.15
N VAL A 26 0.09 -5.25 1.25
CA VAL A 26 -0.55 -6.52 1.67
C VAL A 26 -0.16 -7.66 0.72
N ARG A 27 -0.21 -7.43 -0.59
CA ARG A 27 0.21 -8.44 -1.59
C ARG A 27 1.69 -8.79 -1.47
N CYS A 28 2.55 -7.80 -1.25
CA CYS A 28 3.98 -8.00 -1.03
C CYS A 28 4.25 -8.83 0.24
N SER A 29 3.59 -8.52 1.35
CA SER A 29 3.70 -9.29 2.59
C SER A 29 3.26 -10.74 2.42
N ILE A 30 2.13 -10.98 1.74
CA ILE A 30 1.66 -12.34 1.44
C ILE A 30 2.67 -13.09 0.58
N ALA A 31 3.21 -12.45 -0.47
CA ALA A 31 4.21 -13.05 -1.34
C ALA A 31 5.50 -13.41 -0.58
N SER A 32 5.99 -12.52 0.28
CA SER A 32 7.16 -12.77 1.13
C SER A 32 6.93 -13.95 2.08
N ILE A 33 5.77 -14.01 2.75
CA ILE A 33 5.42 -15.14 3.63
C ILE A 33 5.32 -16.44 2.85
N ALA A 34 4.66 -16.43 1.68
CA ALA A 34 4.55 -17.60 0.82
C ALA A 34 5.93 -18.11 0.37
N ALA A 35 6.84 -17.20 0.01
CA ALA A 35 8.22 -17.55 -0.35
C ALA A 35 8.97 -18.15 0.83
N LEU A 36 8.85 -17.58 2.03
CA LEU A 36 9.48 -18.13 3.25
C LEU A 36 8.95 -19.52 3.58
N ILE A 37 7.64 -19.75 3.50
CA ILE A 37 7.04 -21.06 3.74
C ILE A 37 7.52 -22.07 2.68
N PHE A 38 7.56 -21.66 1.41
CA PHE A 38 8.08 -22.51 0.33
C PHE A 38 9.53 -22.93 0.60
N LEU A 39 10.40 -21.97 0.94
CA LEU A 39 11.79 -22.28 1.27
C LEU A 39 11.89 -23.19 2.51
N ALA A 40 11.08 -22.97 3.54
CA ALA A 40 11.10 -23.80 4.74
C ALA A 40 10.69 -25.26 4.49
N VAL A 41 9.75 -25.50 3.56
CA VAL A 41 9.24 -26.85 3.27
C VAL A 41 10.08 -27.57 2.22
N PHE A 42 10.61 -26.84 1.22
CA PHE A 42 11.23 -27.45 0.04
C PHE A 42 12.75 -27.24 -0.06
N ALA A 43 13.33 -26.28 0.66
CA ALA A 43 14.78 -26.01 0.63
C ALA A 43 15.55 -26.57 1.84
N ILE A 44 14.84 -27.11 2.83
CA ILE A 44 15.36 -27.91 3.96
C ILE A 44 15.17 -29.39 3.62
#